data_AF-A0A937JEV0-F1
#
_entry.id   AF-A0A937JEV0-F1
#
_cell.length_a   1.000
_cell.length_b   1.000
_cell.length_c   1.000
_cell.angle_alpha   90.00
_cell.angle_beta   90.00
_cell.angle_gamma   90.00
#
_symmetry.space_group_name_H-M   'P 1'
#
loop_
_entity.id
_entity.type
_entity.pdbx_description
1 polymer ?
#
loop_
_entity_poly.entity_id
_entity_poly.type
_entity_poly.pdbx_seq_one_letter_code
_entity_poly.pdbx_strand_id
1 'polypeptide(L)'
;MTQAVDRVNFALTISVMLAMAIPLLLFPEVSALALQTAYTWLATKFGWLYILTAISAFSAVVFIGFGPYGRVRLGSDDPEFSTPSWIAMLFAAGIGAGMMYWSSIEWAFYVDTPPFGAE
;
A
#
# COMPACT_ATOMS: atom_id res chain seq x y z
N MET A 1 2.11 -28.35 15.96
CA MET A 1 3.11 -27.98 14.93
C MET A 1 3.91 -26.81 15.46
N THR A 2 5.12 -27.03 15.98
CA THR A 2 6.02 -25.94 16.38
C THR A 2 6.67 -25.41 15.11
N GLN A 3 6.12 -24.35 14.53
CA GLN A 3 6.81 -23.66 13.43
C GLN A 3 8.12 -23.09 13.96
N ALA A 4 9.24 -23.55 13.41
CA ALA A 4 10.53 -22.97 13.70
C ALA A 4 10.63 -21.59 13.05
N VAL A 5 11.06 -20.59 13.82
CA VAL A 5 11.29 -19.23 13.30
C VAL A 5 12.37 -19.30 12.23
N ASP A 6 12.08 -18.75 11.05
CA ASP A 6 13.08 -18.52 10.01
C ASP A 6 14.02 -17.40 10.48
N ARG A 7 15.17 -17.83 11.00
CA ARG A 7 16.16 -16.94 11.62
C ARG A 7 16.75 -15.94 10.64
N VAL A 8 16.86 -16.31 9.36
CA VAL A 8 17.46 -15.45 8.34
C VAL A 8 16.50 -14.32 8.01
N ASN A 9 15.25 -14.65 7.70
CA ASN A 9 14.22 -13.65 7.40
C ASN A 9 13.95 -12.74 8.60
N PHE A 10 13.89 -13.32 9.80
CA PHE A 10 13.71 -12.56 11.04
C PHE A 10 14.87 -11.58 11.30
N ALA A 11 16.12 -12.04 11.21
CA ALA A 11 17.29 -11.20 11.45
C ALA A 11 17.43 -10.09 10.39
N LEU A 12 17.17 -10.40 9.12
CA LEU A 12 17.21 -9.41 8.04
C LEU A 12 16.17 -8.31 8.24
N THR A 13 14.93 -8.69 8.56
CA THR A 13 13.83 -7.74 8.76
C THR A 13 14.13 -6.79 9.91
N ILE A 14 14.59 -7.31 11.05
CA ILE A 14 14.97 -6.48 12.21
C ILE A 14 16.14 -5.58 11.88
N SER A 15 17.15 -6.10 11.17
CA SER A 15 18.34 -5.32 10.81
C SER A 15 17.98 -4.12 9.93
N VAL A 16 17.15 -4.33 8.90
CA VAL A 16 16.69 -3.25 8.01
C VAL A 16 15.82 -2.25 8.78
N MET A 17 14.90 -2.73 9.63
CA MET A 17 14.06 -1.87 10.44
C MET A 17 14.88 -0.97 11.37
N LEU A 18 15.85 -1.53 12.09
CA LEU A 18 16.72 -0.77 12.98
C LEU A 18 17.65 0.17 12.21
N ALA A 19 18.18 -0.25 11.07
CA ALA A 19 19.02 0.59 10.21
C ALA A 19 18.28 1.84 9.70
N MET A 20 16.95 1.75 9.50
CA MET A 20 16.12 2.90 9.16
C MET A 20 15.75 3.72 10.41
N ALA A 21 15.30 3.06 11.49
CA ALA A 21 14.81 3.75 12.68
C ALA A 21 15.88 4.51 13.47
N ILE A 22 17.09 3.95 13.60
CA ILE A 22 18.15 4.55 14.44
C ILE A 22 18.60 5.93 13.92
N PRO A 23 18.92 6.13 12.62
CA PRO A 23 19.27 7.44 12.10
C PRO A 23 18.15 8.47 12.25
N LEU A 24 16.90 8.05 12.03
CA LEU A 24 15.70 8.88 12.21
C LEU A 24 15.56 9.41 13.65
N LEU A 25 15.90 8.58 14.65
CA LEU A 25 15.83 8.95 16.06
C LEU A 25 17.00 9.84 16.51
N LEU A 26 18.22 9.56 16.02
CA LEU A 26 19.42 10.26 16.46
C LEU A 26 19.67 11.58 15.70
N PHE A 27 19.27 11.64 14.42
CA PHE A 27 19.53 12.77 13.52
C PHE A 27 18.28 13.11 12.68
N PRO A 28 17.20 13.62 13.29
CA PRO A 28 15.91 13.76 12.63
C PRO A 28 15.93 14.72 11.44
N GLU A 29 16.56 15.89 11.56
CA GLU A 29 16.59 16.91 10.50
C GLU A 29 17.34 16.43 9.25
N VAL A 30 18.54 15.85 9.46
CA VAL A 30 19.37 15.30 8.38
C VAL A 30 18.65 14.13 7.69
N SER A 31 18.02 13.26 8.48
CA SER A 31 17.25 12.12 7.97
C SER A 31 16.04 12.59 7.15
N ALA A 32 15.31 13.60 7.62
CA ALA A 32 14.17 14.15 6.91
C ALA A 32 14.58 14.77 5.56
N LEU A 33 15.68 15.53 5.52
CA LEU A 33 16.20 16.10 4.28
C LEU A 33 16.63 15.00 3.29
N ALA A 34 17.32 13.97 3.77
CA ALA A 34 17.74 12.84 2.94
C ALA A 34 16.54 12.08 2.37
N LEU A 35 15.52 11.80 3.19
CA LEU A 35 14.28 11.16 2.77
C LEU A 35 13.50 12.00 1.75
N GLN A 36 13.40 13.32 1.98
CA GLN A 36 12.73 14.21 1.04
C GLN A 36 13.45 14.24 -0.31
N THR A 37 14.79 14.29 -0.31
CA THR A 37 15.60 14.26 -1.53
C THR A 37 15.40 12.95 -2.29
N ALA A 38 15.44 11.81 -1.60
CA ALA A 38 15.21 10.50 -2.18
C ALA A 38 13.77 10.37 -2.73
N TYR A 39 12.78 10.83 -1.97
CA TYR A 39 11.38 10.86 -2.39
C TYR A 39 11.19 11.68 -3.66
N THR A 40 11.67 12.93 -3.69
CA THR A 40 11.53 13.80 -4.87
C THR A 40 12.22 13.19 -6.09
N TRP A 41 13.39 12.57 -5.92
CA TRP A 41 14.07 11.88 -7.02
C TRP A 41 13.26 10.69 -7.54
N LEU A 42 12.76 9.83 -6.64
CA LEU A 42 11.91 8.69 -7.00
C LEU A 42 10.61 9.13 -7.69
N ALA A 43 9.89 10.08 -7.09
CA ALA A 43 8.63 10.60 -7.62
C ALA A 43 8.82 11.20 -9.03
N THR A 44 9.93 11.92 -9.25
CA THR A 44 10.20 12.57 -10.53
C THR A 44 10.68 11.59 -11.60
N LYS A 45 11.53 10.61 -11.25
CA LYS A 45 12.14 9.69 -12.23
C LYS A 45 11.32 8.43 -12.46
N PHE A 46 10.64 7.92 -11.43
CA PHE A 46 9.89 6.66 -11.44
C PHE A 46 8.38 6.85 -11.22
N GLY A 47 7.88 8.09 -11.14
CA GLY A 47 6.44 8.34 -11.00
C GLY A 47 5.59 7.72 -12.11
N TRP A 48 6.10 7.68 -13.34
CA TRP A 48 5.43 7.00 -14.45
C TRP A 48 5.27 5.50 -14.21
N LEU A 49 6.28 4.85 -13.62
CA LEU A 49 6.25 3.42 -13.31
C LEU A 49 5.24 3.13 -12.19
N TYR A 50 5.14 4.03 -11.20
CA TYR A 50 4.14 3.94 -10.14
C TYR A 50 2.71 3.97 -10.73
N ILE A 51 2.43 4.92 -11.63
CA ILE A 51 1.12 5.04 -12.31
C ILE A 51 0.85 3.80 -13.18
N LEU A 52 1.82 3.34 -13.97
CA LEU A 52 1.66 2.13 -14.79
C LEU A 52 1.40 0.89 -13.94
N THR A 53 2.06 0.77 -12.79
CA THR A 53 1.83 -0.36 -11.88
C THR A 53 0.39 -0.35 -11.38
N ALA A 54 -0.13 0.81 -10.96
CA ALA A 54 -1.52 0.94 -10.53
C ALA A 54 -2.52 0.59 -11.65
N ILE A 55 -2.31 1.12 -12.86
CA ILE A 55 -3.14 0.79 -14.03
C ILE A 55 -3.06 -0.70 -14.34
N SER A 56 -1.87 -1.30 -14.35
CA SER A 56 -1.67 -2.72 -14.65
C SER A 56 -2.35 -3.63 -13.63
N ALA A 57 -2.26 -3.32 -12.33
CA ALA A 57 -2.92 -4.07 -11.27
C ALA A 57 -4.44 -3.96 -11.38
N PHE A 58 -4.96 -2.76 -11.64
CA PHE A 58 -6.40 -2.55 -11.87
C PHE A 58 -6.88 -3.32 -13.10
N SER A 59 -6.17 -3.21 -14.23
CA SER A 59 -6.48 -3.97 -15.44
C SER A 59 -6.41 -5.47 -15.21
N ALA A 60 -5.46 -5.98 -14.42
CA ALA A 60 -5.36 -7.40 -14.08
C ALA A 60 -6.56 -7.87 -13.28
N VAL A 61 -7.01 -7.11 -12.27
CA VAL A 61 -8.21 -7.45 -11.48
C VAL A 61 -9.47 -7.42 -12.35
N VAL A 62 -9.63 -6.41 -13.20
CA VAL A 62 -10.75 -6.34 -14.16
C VAL A 62 -10.71 -7.52 -15.13
N PHE A 63 -9.54 -7.85 -15.67
CA PHE A 63 -9.37 -8.99 -16.57
C PHE A 63 -9.68 -10.32 -15.89
N ILE A 64 -9.24 -10.53 -14.65
CA ILE A 64 -9.53 -11.76 -13.90
C ILE A 64 -11.02 -11.84 -13.56
N GLY A 65 -11.62 -10.73 -13.12
CA GLY A 65 -13.02 -10.68 -12.68
C GLY A 65 -14.03 -10.83 -13.81
N PHE A 66 -13.80 -10.18 -14.96
CA PHE A 66 -14.73 -10.19 -16.10
C PHE A 66 -14.28 -11.11 -17.25
N GLY A 67 -13.03 -11.59 -17.22
CA GLY A 67 -12.47 -12.46 -18.25
C GLY A 67 -12.76 -13.95 -18.02
N PRO A 68 -12.02 -14.83 -18.71
CA PRO A 68 -12.31 -16.27 -18.72
C PRO A 68 -12.16 -16.94 -17.34
N TYR A 69 -11.39 -16.32 -16.44
CA TYR A 69 -11.10 -16.86 -15.12
C TYR A 69 -12.12 -16.46 -14.05
N GLY A 70 -13.07 -15.55 -14.33
CA GLY A 70 -14.01 -15.03 -13.33
C GLY A 70 -14.98 -16.08 -12.75
N ARG A 71 -15.10 -17.24 -13.43
CA ARG A 71 -15.91 -18.38 -12.96
C ARG A 71 -15.10 -19.46 -12.23
N VAL A 72 -13.79 -19.31 -12.14
CA VAL A 72 -12.93 -20.28 -11.46
C VAL A 72 -13.12 -20.16 -9.96
N ARG A 73 -13.56 -21.24 -9.32
CA ARG A 73 -13.70 -21.33 -7.86
C ARG A 73 -12.33 -21.60 -7.23
N LEU A 74 -11.97 -20.80 -6.22
CA LEU A 74 -10.75 -21.00 -5.44
C LEU A 74 -11.04 -22.02 -4.32
N GLY A 75 -10.58 -23.26 -4.52
CA GLY A 75 -10.85 -24.38 -3.62
C GLY A 75 -12.04 -25.23 -4.04
N SER A 76 -12.15 -26.42 -3.43
CA SER A 76 -13.21 -27.39 -3.69
C SER A 76 -14.43 -27.23 -2.79
N ASP A 77 -14.23 -26.62 -1.61
CA ASP A 77 -15.21 -26.65 -0.52
C ASP A 77 -16.15 -25.45 -0.53
N ASP A 78 -17.26 -25.56 0.20
CA ASP A 78 -18.22 -24.48 0.38
C ASP A 78 -17.63 -23.26 1.08
N PRO A 79 -18.08 -22.03 0.74
CA PRO A 79 -17.55 -20.83 1.36
C PRO A 79 -17.64 -20.93 2.89
N GLU A 80 -16.52 -20.77 3.57
CA GLU A 80 -16.45 -20.84 5.05
C GLU A 80 -17.28 -19.73 5.72
N PHE A 81 -17.48 -18.61 5.02
CA PHE A 81 -18.21 -17.44 5.52
C PHE A 81 -19.39 -17.11 4.61
N SER A 82 -20.48 -16.63 5.21
CA SER A 82 -21.62 -16.10 4.46
C SER A 82 -21.23 -14.84 3.70
N THR A 83 -21.87 -14.58 2.55
CA THR A 83 -21.56 -13.41 1.70
C THR A 83 -21.57 -12.08 2.45
N PRO A 84 -22.54 -11.77 3.34
CA PRO A 84 -22.51 -10.51 4.11
C PRO A 84 -21.32 -10.43 5.08
N SER A 85 -20.97 -11.55 5.73
CA SER A 85 -19.81 -11.60 6.64
C SER A 85 -18.51 -11.44 5.86
N TRP A 86 -18.38 -12.07 4.70
CA TRP A 86 -17.22 -11.93 3.82
C TRP A 86 -17.02 -10.48 3.33
N ILE A 87 -18.10 -9.81 2.90
CA ILE A 87 -18.04 -8.39 2.51
C ILE A 87 -17.59 -7.51 3.70
N ALA A 88 -18.12 -7.77 4.90
CA ALA A 88 -17.73 -7.04 6.10
C ALA A 88 -16.23 -7.22 6.43
N MET A 89 -15.69 -8.43 6.26
CA MET A 89 -14.25 -8.69 6.46
C MET A 89 -13.38 -7.92 5.46
N LEU A 90 -13.79 -7.86 4.18
CA LEU A 90 -13.07 -7.08 3.16
C LEU A 90 -13.05 -5.58 3.51
N PHE A 91 -14.18 -5.04 3.98
CA PHE A 91 -14.27 -3.65 4.40
C PHE A 91 -13.38 -3.37 5.62
N ALA A 92 -13.42 -4.24 6.63
CA ALA A 92 -12.58 -4.12 7.82
C ALA A 92 -11.08 -4.23 7.51
N ALA A 93 -10.68 -5.08 6.56
CA ALA A 93 -9.29 -5.21 6.12
C ALA A 93 -8.82 -4.00 5.29
N GLY A 94 -9.72 -3.35 4.56
CA GLY A 94 -9.40 -2.23 3.66
C GLY A 94 -9.35 -0.85 4.33
N ILE A 95 -10.07 -0.64 5.44
CA ILE A 95 -10.08 0.64 6.15
C ILE A 95 -8.96 0.70 7.19
N GLY A 96 -8.02 1.62 6.99
CA GLY A 96 -6.94 1.90 7.93
C GLY A 96 -6.92 3.36 8.39
N ALA A 97 -6.07 3.64 9.39
CA ALA A 97 -5.87 4.99 9.94
C ALA A 97 -5.51 6.03 8.87
N GLY A 98 -4.78 5.62 7.82
CA GLY A 98 -4.44 6.49 6.70
C GLY A 98 -5.68 7.00 5.95
N MET A 99 -6.66 6.14 5.69
CA MET A 99 -7.91 6.54 5.04
C MET A 99 -8.69 7.53 5.92
N MET A 100 -8.77 7.27 7.22
CA MET A 100 -9.46 8.17 8.16
C MET A 100 -8.81 9.55 8.19
N TYR A 101 -7.47 9.61 8.24
CA TYR A 101 -6.73 10.87 8.24
C TYR A 101 -6.91 11.65 6.93
N TRP A 102 -6.61 11.01 5.79
CA TRP A 102 -6.62 11.69 4.49
C TRP A 102 -8.05 12.04 4.03
N SER A 103 -9.07 11.21 4.32
CA SER A 103 -10.46 11.50 3.95
C SER A 103 -10.99 12.84 4.46
N SER A 104 -10.48 13.31 5.60
CA SER A 104 -10.94 14.56 6.22
C SER A 104 -10.22 15.81 5.70
N ILE A 105 -8.99 15.67 5.20
CA ILE A 105 -8.11 16.81 4.86
C ILE A 105 -7.72 16.89 3.39
N GLU A 106 -7.76 15.78 2.65
CA GLU A 106 -7.23 15.68 1.29
C GLU A 106 -7.92 16.67 0.34
N TRP A 107 -9.23 16.87 0.48
CA TRP A 107 -9.98 17.84 -0.32
C TRP A 107 -9.46 19.27 -0.16
N ALA A 108 -9.00 19.65 1.03
CA ALA A 108 -8.48 21.00 1.28
C ALA A 108 -7.19 21.24 0.48
N PHE A 109 -6.33 20.22 0.39
CA PHE A 109 -5.13 20.29 -0.45
C PHE A 109 -5.46 20.45 -1.94
N TYR A 110 -6.52 19.80 -2.42
CA TYR A 110 -6.96 19.96 -3.82
C TYR A 110 -7.53 21.34 -4.12
N VAL A 111 -8.11 22.02 -3.12
CA VAL A 111 -8.59 23.40 -3.25
C VAL A 111 -7.45 24.40 -3.16
N ASP A 112 -6.53 24.22 -2.22
CA ASP A 112 -5.41 25.15 -2.01
C ASP A 112 -4.34 25.06 -3.10
N THR A 113 -4.14 23.86 -3.66
CA THR A 113 -3.16 23.58 -4.72
C THR A 113 -3.80 22.82 -5.87
N PRO A 114 -4.69 23.47 -6.64
CA PRO A 114 -5.43 22.79 -7.68
C PRO A 114 -4.48 22.27 -8.76
N PRO A 115 -4.62 20.99 -9.15
CA PRO A 115 -3.76 20.40 -10.16
C PRO A 115 -4.03 21.07 -11.52
N PHE A 116 -2.99 21.10 -12.37
CA PHE A 116 -3.07 21.63 -13.74
C PHE A 116 -3.40 23.13 -13.86
N GLY A 117 -3.30 23.90 -12.76
CA GLY A 117 -3.50 25.35 -12.79
C GLY A 117 -4.95 25.77 -13.00
N ALA A 118 -5.90 24.93 -12.57
CA ALA A 118 -7.32 25.32 -12.52
C ALA A 118 -7.53 26.34 -11.39
N GLU A 119 -7.75 27.61 -11.72
CA GLU A 119 -8.16 28.66 -10.77
C GLU A 119 -9.67 28.66 -10.51
#